data_AF-A0A2S2PIM1-F1
#
_entry.id   AF-A0A2S2PIM1-F1
#
_cell.length_a   1.000
_cell.length_b   1.000
_cell.length_c   1.000
_cell.angle_alpha   90.00
_cell.angle_beta   90.00
_cell.angle_gamma   90.00
#
_symmetry.space_group_name_H-M   'P 1'
#
loop_
_entity.id
_entity.type
_entity.pdbx_description
1 polymer ?
#
loop_
_entity_poly.entity_id
_entity_poly.type
_entity_poly.pdbx_seq_one_letter_code
_entity_poly.pdbx_strand_id
1 'polypeptide(L)'
;LELEGIEMHEETQNNSFAPNVETLSGIEKWLVHLKKNQVVLNQKLDMILENQEFIKVHIHSARHDEISFGNDFLELYQKLIPIKCKQDLIEVENLLTNELTFKVNLGKRMFGYSGEDVGRFMKQVLNSIFSAHFSTKISYTGKCHNKTTPNSKKVALSLLKVYNLITETCHKKFPNCSHELIRKQTDSWLRHCTQRLNQHKQR
;
A
#
# COMPACT_ATOMS: atom_id res chain seq x y z
N LEU A 1 -3.73 -42.34 -7.49
CA LEU A 1 -3.16 -42.20 -8.84
C LEU A 1 -4.13 -41.35 -9.62
N GLU A 2 -3.77 -40.08 -9.83
CA GLU A 2 -4.10 -39.20 -10.97
C GLU A 2 -3.80 -37.77 -10.52
N LEU A 3 -2.60 -37.31 -10.90
CA LEU A 3 -2.17 -35.92 -10.82
C LEU A 3 -2.54 -35.30 -12.17
N GLU A 4 -3.58 -34.48 -12.22
CA GLU A 4 -3.87 -33.66 -13.38
C GLU A 4 -2.81 -32.55 -13.47
N GLY A 5 -2.03 -32.60 -14.55
CA GLY A 5 -0.99 -31.64 -14.86
C GLY A 5 -1.58 -30.28 -15.22
N ILE A 6 -1.17 -29.25 -14.48
CA ILE A 6 -1.43 -27.86 -14.83
C ILE A 6 -0.38 -27.47 -15.88
N GLU A 7 -0.79 -27.43 -17.15
CA GLU A 7 -0.03 -26.79 -18.21
C GLU A 7 -0.02 -25.27 -17.99
N MET A 8 1.13 -24.72 -17.62
CA MET A 8 1.36 -23.28 -17.69
C MET A 8 1.87 -22.93 -19.09
N HIS A 9 1.02 -22.29 -19.89
CA HIS A 9 1.44 -21.58 -21.09
C HIS A 9 2.25 -20.33 -20.69
N GLU A 10 3.58 -20.45 -20.69
CA GLU A 10 4.48 -19.30 -20.73
C GLU A 10 4.59 -18.79 -22.18
N GLU A 11 3.73 -17.86 -22.57
CA GLU A 11 4.04 -16.96 -23.69
C GLU A 11 5.05 -15.92 -23.23
N THR A 12 6.33 -16.30 -23.23
CA THR A 12 7.43 -15.34 -23.17
C THR A 12 7.99 -15.19 -24.57
N GLN A 13 7.43 -14.26 -25.36
CA GLN A 13 8.11 -13.76 -26.57
C GLN A 13 9.35 -12.96 -26.14
N ASN A 14 10.40 -13.68 -25.79
CA ASN A 14 11.75 -13.14 -25.63
C ASN A 14 12.35 -12.96 -27.02
N ASN A 15 12.13 -11.80 -27.63
CA ASN A 15 12.92 -11.35 -28.78
C ASN A 15 14.36 -11.08 -28.31
N SER A 16 15.18 -12.12 -28.23
CA SER A 16 16.60 -12.02 -27.86
C SER A 16 17.44 -11.70 -29.09
N PHE A 17 17.57 -10.42 -29.44
CA PHE A 17 18.70 -9.98 -30.26
C PHE A 17 19.96 -9.96 -29.39
N ALA A 18 20.67 -11.09 -29.33
CA ALA A 18 21.99 -11.16 -28.73
C ALA A 18 22.98 -10.31 -29.57
N PRO A 19 23.65 -9.29 -29.01
CA PRO A 19 24.64 -8.51 -29.73
C PRO A 19 25.85 -9.37 -30.14
N ASN A 20 26.33 -9.23 -31.37
CA ASN A 20 27.50 -9.96 -31.88
C ASN A 20 28.77 -9.57 -31.09
N VAL A 21 29.40 -10.56 -30.44
CA VAL A 21 30.50 -10.40 -29.45
C VAL A 21 31.87 -10.20 -30.12
N GLU A 22 31.96 -10.35 -31.44
CA GLU A 22 33.23 -10.31 -32.19
C GLU A 22 33.80 -8.89 -32.38
N THR A 23 33.10 -7.85 -31.94
CA THR A 23 33.54 -6.46 -32.08
C THR A 23 33.61 -5.76 -30.73
N LEU A 24 34.57 -4.83 -30.56
CA LEU A 24 34.67 -3.96 -29.38
C LEU A 24 33.33 -3.26 -29.06
N SER A 25 32.60 -2.80 -30.10
CA SER A 25 31.27 -2.23 -29.94
C SER A 25 30.22 -3.23 -29.43
N GLY A 26 30.32 -4.49 -29.84
CA GLY A 26 29.50 -5.58 -29.32
C GLY A 26 29.76 -5.87 -27.84
N ILE A 27 31.03 -5.88 -27.44
CA ILE A 27 31.47 -6.05 -26.04
C ILE A 27 30.95 -4.90 -25.16
N GLU A 28 31.05 -3.65 -25.63
CA GLU A 28 30.52 -2.49 -24.92
C GLU A 28 29.00 -2.54 -24.71
N LYS A 29 28.25 -2.96 -25.74
CA LYS A 29 26.80 -3.15 -25.64
C LYS A 29 26.44 -4.24 -24.62
N TRP A 30 27.20 -5.33 -24.57
CA TRP A 30 27.05 -6.37 -23.57
C TRP A 30 27.31 -5.87 -22.15
N LEU A 31 28.37 -5.08 -21.94
CA LEU A 31 28.66 -4.48 -20.63
C LEU A 31 27.53 -3.57 -20.13
N VAL A 32 26.94 -2.76 -21.01
CA VAL A 32 25.79 -1.91 -20.66
C VAL A 32 24.56 -2.74 -20.32
N HIS A 33 24.29 -3.80 -21.09
CA HIS A 33 23.17 -4.70 -20.83
C HIS A 33 23.33 -5.43 -19.48
N LEU A 34 24.53 -5.95 -19.18
CA LEU A 34 24.84 -6.61 -17.92
C LEU A 34 24.67 -5.66 -16.72
N LYS A 35 25.13 -4.41 -16.81
CA LYS A 35 24.93 -3.40 -15.75
C LYS A 35 23.45 -3.12 -15.51
N LYS A 36 22.64 -3.01 -16.57
CA LYS A 36 21.18 -2.81 -16.42
C LYS A 36 20.52 -4.01 -15.74
N ASN A 37 20.88 -5.23 -16.15
CA ASN A 37 20.34 -6.44 -15.54
C ASN A 37 20.77 -6.59 -14.07
N GLN A 38 21.99 -6.18 -13.72
CA GLN A 38 22.46 -6.15 -12.34
C GLN A 38 21.60 -5.22 -11.46
N VAL A 39 21.23 -4.04 -11.95
CA VAL A 39 20.34 -3.12 -11.22
C VAL A 39 18.95 -3.76 -11.00
N VAL A 40 18.39 -4.40 -12.03
CA VAL A 40 17.10 -5.10 -11.93
C VAL A 40 17.17 -6.27 -10.95
N LEU A 41 18.28 -7.03 -10.96
CA LEU A 41 18.49 -8.13 -10.02
C LEU A 41 18.59 -7.63 -8.58
N ASN A 42 19.28 -6.51 -8.33
CA ASN A 42 19.36 -5.91 -7.01
C ASN A 42 17.98 -5.46 -6.51
N GLN A 43 17.16 -4.83 -7.37
CA GLN A 43 15.78 -4.45 -7.00
C GLN A 43 14.92 -5.67 -6.67
N LYS A 44 15.05 -6.76 -7.44
CA LYS A 44 14.35 -8.02 -7.13
C LYS A 44 14.86 -8.66 -5.83
N LEU A 45 16.15 -8.55 -5.54
CA LEU A 45 16.74 -9.03 -4.29
C LEU A 45 16.20 -8.26 -3.09
N ASP A 46 16.13 -6.93 -3.17
CA ASP A 46 15.56 -6.09 -2.11
C ASP A 46 14.10 -6.50 -1.82
N MET A 47 13.30 -6.70 -2.88
CA MET A 47 11.92 -7.18 -2.74
C MET A 47 11.83 -8.58 -2.11
N ILE A 48 12.77 -9.48 -2.42
CA ILE A 48 12.83 -10.81 -1.79
C ILE A 48 13.19 -10.69 -0.31
N LEU A 49 14.13 -9.81 0.06
CA LEU A 49 14.51 -9.59 1.46
C LEU A 49 13.35 -8.99 2.26
N GLU A 50 12.63 -8.02 1.70
CA GLU A 50 11.41 -7.47 2.29
C GLU A 50 10.33 -8.55 2.48
N ASN A 51 10.14 -9.42 1.48
CA ASN A 51 9.22 -10.55 1.57
C ASN A 51 9.66 -11.57 2.62
N GLN A 52 10.95 -11.85 2.76
CA GLN A 52 11.47 -12.76 3.78
C GLN A 52 11.24 -12.22 5.19
N GLU A 53 11.48 -10.94 5.44
CA GLU A 53 11.17 -10.31 6.73
C GLU A 53 9.67 -10.29 7.01
N PHE A 54 8.85 -10.01 5.99
CA PHE A 54 7.39 -10.10 6.09
C PHE A 54 6.92 -11.52 6.46
N ILE A 55 7.47 -12.54 5.81
CA ILE A 55 7.19 -13.95 6.06
C ILE A 55 7.67 -14.37 7.44
N LYS A 56 8.87 -13.97 7.89
CA LYS A 56 9.37 -14.27 9.24
C LYS A 56 8.44 -13.73 10.32
N VAL A 57 7.99 -12.48 10.16
CA VAL A 57 7.03 -11.87 11.09
C VAL A 57 5.66 -12.54 11.00
N HIS A 58 5.20 -12.92 9.81
CA HIS A 58 3.93 -13.65 9.65
C HIS A 58 3.99 -15.08 10.19
N ILE A 59 5.10 -15.79 10.03
CA ILE A 59 5.30 -17.13 10.59
C ILE A 59 5.42 -17.04 12.12
N HIS A 60 6.13 -16.05 12.67
CA HIS A 60 6.11 -15.79 14.12
C HIS A 60 4.70 -15.44 14.62
N SER A 61 3.93 -14.68 13.83
CA SER A 61 2.54 -14.34 14.12
C SER A 61 1.57 -15.50 13.97
N ALA A 62 1.86 -16.48 13.11
CA ALA A 62 1.02 -17.65 12.89
C ALA A 62 1.34 -18.79 13.88
N ARG A 63 2.52 -18.76 14.51
CA ARG A 63 2.90 -19.67 15.60
C ARG A 63 2.50 -19.17 16.98
N HIS A 64 2.21 -17.87 17.11
CA HIS A 64 1.67 -17.28 18.32
C HIS A 64 0.29 -16.69 18.02
N ASP A 65 -0.75 -17.40 18.45
CA ASP A 65 -2.11 -16.86 18.60
C ASP A 65 -2.18 -15.62 19.51
N GLU A 66 -1.07 -15.17 20.10
CA GLU A 66 -0.96 -13.91 20.81
C GLU A 66 0.43 -13.29 20.56
N ILE A 67 0.65 -12.63 19.42
CA ILE A 67 1.51 -11.45 19.50
C ILE A 67 0.66 -10.42 20.24
N SER A 68 0.78 -10.43 21.57
CA SER A 68 0.34 -9.33 22.40
C SER A 68 0.76 -8.05 21.70
N PHE A 69 -0.21 -7.17 21.42
CA PHE A 69 0.13 -5.84 20.96
C PHE A 69 1.10 -5.31 22.02
N GLY A 70 2.39 -5.18 21.67
CA GLY A 70 3.34 -4.56 22.59
C GLY A 70 2.70 -3.27 23.07
N ASN A 71 2.72 -3.00 24.38
CA ASN A 71 1.96 -1.91 25.00
C ASN A 71 2.09 -0.58 24.21
N ASP A 72 3.26 -0.37 23.61
CA ASP A 72 3.63 0.76 22.76
C ASP A 72 2.76 0.90 21.49
N PHE A 73 2.33 -0.19 20.84
CA PHE A 73 1.49 -0.10 19.64
C PHE A 73 0.13 0.50 19.96
N LEU A 74 -0.53 0.04 21.03
CA LEU A 74 -1.86 0.51 21.37
C LEU A 74 -1.84 1.99 21.75
N GLU A 75 -0.81 2.41 22.50
CA GLU A 75 -0.59 3.81 22.85
C GLU A 75 -0.39 4.67 21.60
N LEU A 76 0.54 4.29 20.72
CA LEU A 76 0.79 5.01 19.46
C LEU A 76 -0.44 5.04 18.56
N TYR A 77 -1.17 3.92 18.46
CA TYR A 77 -2.39 3.81 17.67
C TYR A 77 -3.47 4.76 18.20
N GLN A 78 -3.75 4.77 19.50
CA GLN A 78 -4.75 5.65 20.09
C GLN A 78 -4.37 7.13 19.98
N LYS A 79 -3.07 7.44 20.04
CA LYS A 79 -2.54 8.80 19.91
C LYS A 79 -2.67 9.32 18.47
N LEU A 80 -2.33 8.51 17.47
CA LEU A 80 -2.16 8.94 16.08
C LEU A 80 -3.34 8.63 15.16
N ILE A 81 -4.19 7.67 15.54
CA ILE A 81 -5.34 7.22 14.75
C ILE A 81 -6.65 7.55 15.49
N PRO A 82 -7.63 8.21 14.86
CA PRO A 82 -7.61 8.68 13.47
C PRO A 82 -6.68 9.89 13.27
N ILE A 83 -6.07 9.99 12.09
CA ILE A 83 -5.18 11.09 11.69
C ILE A 83 -5.99 12.40 11.64
N LYS A 84 -5.61 13.39 12.46
CA LYS A 84 -6.34 14.66 12.64
C LYS A 84 -5.64 15.81 11.92
N CYS A 85 -4.33 15.77 11.82
CA CYS A 85 -3.53 16.82 11.21
C CYS A 85 -2.34 16.28 10.41
N LYS A 86 -1.60 17.21 9.80
CA LYS A 86 -0.42 16.89 8.98
C LYS A 86 0.73 16.31 9.82
N GLN A 87 0.85 16.73 11.09
CA GLN A 87 1.88 16.23 11.98
C GLN A 87 1.65 14.75 12.31
N ASP A 88 0.41 14.37 12.69
CA ASP A 88 0.04 12.97 12.90
C ASP A 88 0.33 12.12 11.66
N LEU A 89 0.03 12.65 10.46
CA LEU A 89 0.33 11.96 9.21
C LEU A 89 1.83 11.73 9.04
N ILE A 90 2.66 12.74 9.29
CA ILE A 90 4.13 12.60 9.19
C ILE A 90 4.63 11.53 10.17
N GLU A 91 4.12 11.53 11.40
CA GLU A 91 4.49 10.54 12.42
C GLU A 91 4.10 9.13 12.01
N VAL A 92 2.87 8.94 11.51
CA VAL A 92 2.41 7.63 10.98
C VAL A 92 3.27 7.18 9.80
N GLU A 93 3.56 8.05 8.85
CA GLU A 93 4.41 7.72 7.69
C GLU A 93 5.84 7.36 8.10
N ASN A 94 6.39 8.02 9.13
CA ASN A 94 7.71 7.69 9.68
C ASN A 94 7.68 6.32 10.39
N LEU A 95 6.68 6.05 11.22
CA LEU A 95 6.52 4.75 11.88
C LEU A 95 6.35 3.62 10.85
N LEU A 96 5.59 3.83 9.78
CA LEU A 96 5.44 2.85 8.70
C LEU A 96 6.73 2.59 7.91
N THR A 97 7.69 3.51 7.98
CA THR A 97 8.98 3.38 7.30
C THR A 97 10.00 2.68 8.18
N ASN A 98 10.06 3.06 9.46
CA ASN A 98 11.15 2.69 10.34
C ASN A 98 10.78 1.54 11.29
N GLU A 99 9.49 1.37 11.60
CA GLU A 99 9.01 0.44 12.62
C GLU A 99 8.17 -0.69 11.99
N LEU A 100 8.83 -1.79 11.61
CA LEU A 100 8.17 -2.95 11.01
C LEU A 100 7.03 -3.51 11.89
N THR A 101 7.24 -3.56 13.21
CA THR A 101 6.24 -4.02 14.18
C THR A 101 4.99 -3.15 14.15
N PHE A 102 5.13 -1.83 14.04
CA PHE A 102 4.00 -0.92 13.91
C PHE A 102 3.24 -1.16 12.60
N LYS A 103 3.95 -1.28 11.46
CA LYS A 103 3.36 -1.57 10.15
C LYS A 103 2.53 -2.86 10.18
N VAL A 104 3.08 -3.94 10.74
CA VAL A 104 2.42 -5.24 10.83
C VAL A 104 1.18 -5.18 11.72
N ASN A 105 1.30 -4.58 12.90
CA ASN A 105 0.17 -4.47 13.83
C ASN A 105 -0.95 -3.57 13.29
N LEU A 106 -0.59 -2.47 12.62
CA LEU A 106 -1.57 -1.61 11.96
C LEU A 106 -2.29 -2.37 10.82
N GLY A 107 -1.56 -3.12 10.01
CA GLY A 107 -2.14 -3.99 8.97
C GLY A 107 -3.10 -5.04 9.54
N LYS A 108 -2.71 -5.73 10.62
CA LYS A 108 -3.60 -6.69 11.33
C LYS A 108 -4.87 -6.00 11.85
N ARG A 109 -4.73 -4.82 12.47
CA ARG A 109 -5.87 -4.04 12.96
C ARG A 109 -6.80 -3.64 11.81
N MET A 110 -6.25 -3.23 10.67
CA MET A 110 -7.02 -2.90 9.46
C MET A 110 -7.74 -4.13 8.90
N PHE A 111 -7.08 -5.28 8.86
CA PHE A 111 -7.65 -6.54 8.36
C PHE A 111 -8.88 -6.96 9.19
N GLY A 112 -8.85 -6.69 10.49
CA GLY A 112 -9.95 -6.93 11.43
C GLY A 112 -11.20 -6.08 11.23
N TYR A 113 -11.16 -4.98 10.45
CA TYR A 113 -12.36 -4.20 10.18
C TYR A 113 -13.38 -5.00 9.36
N SER A 114 -14.66 -4.88 9.70
CA SER A 114 -15.74 -5.57 8.99
C SER A 114 -15.95 -5.03 7.56
N GLY A 115 -16.67 -5.79 6.74
CA GLY A 115 -16.98 -5.40 5.37
C GLY A 115 -17.21 -6.64 4.52
N GLU A 116 -18.46 -6.83 4.10
CA GLU A 116 -18.87 -7.94 3.21
C GLU A 116 -18.28 -7.80 1.80
N ASP A 117 -17.97 -6.57 1.40
CA ASP A 117 -17.40 -6.24 0.09
C ASP A 117 -16.28 -5.20 0.22
N VAL A 118 -15.52 -5.03 -0.88
CA VAL A 118 -14.40 -4.09 -0.99
C VAL A 118 -14.83 -2.65 -0.65
N GLY A 119 -16.01 -2.21 -1.09
CA GLY A 119 -16.49 -0.85 -0.86
C GLY A 119 -16.80 -0.58 0.62
N ARG A 120 -17.52 -1.50 1.28
CA ARG A 120 -17.81 -1.43 2.71
C ARG A 120 -16.53 -1.50 3.54
N PHE A 121 -15.63 -2.42 3.22
CA PHE A 121 -14.33 -2.53 3.87
C PHE A 121 -13.52 -1.25 3.73
N MET A 122 -13.28 -0.78 2.50
CA MET A 122 -12.50 0.45 2.25
C MET A 122 -13.08 1.65 2.98
N LYS A 123 -14.41 1.81 2.98
CA LYS A 123 -15.08 2.89 3.71
C LYS A 123 -14.85 2.80 5.21
N GLN A 124 -14.91 1.60 5.80
CA GLN A 124 -14.63 1.41 7.23
C GLN A 124 -13.18 1.72 7.56
N VAL A 125 -12.23 1.14 6.82
CA VAL A 125 -10.79 1.39 7.04
C VAL A 125 -10.50 2.90 6.94
N LEU A 126 -10.93 3.55 5.86
CA LEU A 126 -10.65 4.97 5.63
C LEU A 126 -11.28 5.88 6.69
N ASN A 127 -12.50 5.56 7.15
CA ASN A 127 -13.15 6.30 8.24
C ASN A 127 -12.45 6.12 9.59
N SER A 128 -11.88 4.93 9.84
CA SER A 128 -11.15 4.67 11.08
C SER A 128 -9.75 5.29 11.07
N ILE A 129 -9.10 5.35 9.91
CA ILE A 129 -7.73 5.85 9.77
C ILE A 129 -7.68 7.38 9.67
N PHE A 130 -8.60 7.99 8.94
CA PHE A 130 -8.59 9.44 8.73
C PHE A 130 -9.78 10.10 9.42
N SER A 131 -9.51 11.16 10.19
CA SER A 131 -10.58 11.95 10.77
C SER A 131 -11.41 12.62 9.68
N ALA A 132 -12.70 12.86 9.95
CA ALA A 132 -13.58 13.58 9.04
C ALA A 132 -12.99 14.95 8.65
N HIS A 133 -12.38 15.66 9.61
CA HIS A 133 -11.73 16.94 9.36
C HIS A 133 -10.51 16.83 8.45
N PHE A 134 -9.60 15.88 8.70
CA PHE A 134 -8.40 15.75 7.89
C PHE A 134 -8.72 15.24 6.48
N SER A 135 -9.73 14.38 6.34
CA SER A 135 -10.15 13.82 5.05
C SER A 135 -10.52 14.89 4.00
N THR A 136 -10.97 16.09 4.40
CA THR A 136 -11.26 17.19 3.47
C THR A 136 -9.99 17.84 2.90
N LYS A 137 -8.84 17.65 3.56
CA LYS A 137 -7.51 18.14 3.16
C LYS A 137 -6.76 17.15 2.26
N ILE A 138 -7.36 15.99 1.96
CA ILE A 138 -6.80 14.94 1.13
C ILE A 138 -7.52 14.92 -0.23
N SER A 139 -6.78 14.53 -1.26
CA SER A 139 -7.32 14.09 -2.55
C SER A 139 -6.47 12.93 -3.08
N TYR A 140 -6.96 12.20 -4.07
CA TYR A 140 -6.21 11.05 -4.60
C TYR A 140 -4.82 11.48 -5.10
N THR A 141 -4.74 12.54 -5.92
CA THR A 141 -3.49 13.01 -6.56
C THR A 141 -2.88 14.26 -5.92
N GLY A 142 -3.47 14.82 -4.87
CA GLY A 142 -3.06 16.10 -4.26
C GLY A 142 -3.63 17.35 -4.96
N LYS A 143 -4.30 17.18 -6.11
CA LYS A 143 -4.90 18.27 -6.88
C LYS A 143 -6.29 18.63 -6.35
N CYS A 144 -6.57 19.93 -6.26
CA CYS A 144 -7.91 20.43 -5.97
C CYS A 144 -8.69 20.56 -7.29
N HIS A 145 -9.90 19.99 -7.35
CA HIS A 145 -10.76 20.08 -8.53
C HIS A 145 -11.58 21.40 -8.56
N ASN A 146 -11.69 22.09 -7.41
CA ASN A 146 -12.44 23.35 -7.32
C ASN A 146 -11.63 24.51 -7.90
N LYS A 147 -12.16 25.09 -8.99
CA LYS A 147 -11.61 26.29 -9.65
C LYS A 147 -11.69 27.55 -8.77
N THR A 148 -12.52 27.56 -7.74
CA THR A 148 -12.73 28.70 -6.82
C THR A 148 -11.69 28.83 -5.71
N THR A 149 -10.90 27.79 -5.44
CA THR A 149 -9.74 27.85 -4.52
C THR A 149 -8.53 27.23 -5.21
N PRO A 150 -7.93 27.93 -6.20
CA PRO A 150 -6.89 27.38 -7.07
C PRO A 150 -5.61 26.93 -6.36
N ASN A 151 -5.40 27.34 -5.10
CA ASN A 151 -4.13 27.17 -4.39
C ASN A 151 -4.19 26.33 -3.10
N SER A 152 -5.31 25.66 -2.79
CA SER A 152 -5.33 24.74 -1.65
C SER A 152 -4.65 23.43 -2.03
N LYS A 153 -3.32 23.34 -1.89
CA LYS A 153 -2.57 22.09 -2.06
C LYS A 153 -3.14 21.05 -1.08
N LYS A 154 -3.68 19.95 -1.61
CA LYS A 154 -4.15 18.82 -0.82
C LYS A 154 -3.04 17.78 -0.69
N VAL A 155 -3.11 16.96 0.35
CA VAL A 155 -2.26 15.78 0.46
C VAL A 155 -2.65 14.77 -0.62
N ALA A 156 -1.66 14.23 -1.33
CA ALA A 156 -1.85 13.19 -2.34
C ALA A 156 -1.91 11.82 -1.68
N LEU A 157 -3.11 11.26 -1.54
CA LEU A 157 -3.34 9.98 -0.87
C LEU A 157 -2.57 8.83 -1.56
N SER A 158 -2.49 8.85 -2.89
CA SER A 158 -1.84 7.81 -3.68
C SER A 158 -0.33 7.68 -3.43
N LEU A 159 0.28 8.65 -2.74
CA LEU A 159 1.71 8.66 -2.44
C LEU A 159 2.01 8.27 -0.98
N LEU A 160 0.97 8.03 -0.17
CA LEU A 160 1.12 7.74 1.25
C LEU A 160 1.34 6.26 1.50
N LYS A 161 2.29 5.91 2.38
CA LYS A 161 2.54 4.52 2.81
C LYS A 161 1.35 3.97 3.57
N VAL A 162 0.64 4.80 4.35
CA VAL A 162 -0.59 4.36 5.02
C VAL A 162 -1.64 3.94 4.01
N TYR A 163 -1.74 4.59 2.85
CA TYR A 163 -2.66 4.19 1.80
C TYR A 163 -2.21 2.90 1.12
N ASN A 164 -0.92 2.73 0.85
CA ASN A 164 -0.38 1.48 0.32
C ASN A 164 -0.73 0.31 1.25
N LEU A 165 -0.53 0.46 2.56
CA LEU A 165 -0.89 -0.55 3.56
C LEU A 165 -2.40 -0.88 3.54
N ILE A 166 -3.26 0.13 3.38
CA ILE A 166 -4.72 -0.09 3.24
C ILE A 166 -4.99 -0.94 1.99
N THR A 167 -4.36 -0.63 0.85
CA THR A 167 -4.56 -1.37 -0.40
C THR A 167 -4.03 -2.80 -0.33
N GLU A 168 -2.86 -3.01 0.28
CA GLU A 168 -2.30 -4.34 0.55
C GLU A 168 -3.23 -5.15 1.45
N THR A 169 -3.78 -4.53 2.49
CA THR A 169 -4.72 -5.18 3.40
C THR A 169 -6.03 -5.53 2.69
N CYS A 170 -6.51 -4.66 1.80
CA CYS A 170 -7.68 -4.92 0.97
C CYS A 170 -7.45 -6.14 0.07
N HIS A 171 -6.30 -6.21 -0.61
CA HIS A 171 -5.94 -7.34 -1.46
C HIS A 171 -5.82 -8.65 -0.68
N LYS A 172 -5.24 -8.61 0.53
CA LYS A 172 -5.20 -9.78 1.41
C LYS A 172 -6.60 -10.27 1.80
N LYS A 173 -7.53 -9.34 2.05
CA LYS A 173 -8.91 -9.67 2.44
C LYS A 173 -9.80 -10.08 1.26
N PHE A 174 -9.55 -9.51 0.09
CA PHE A 174 -10.27 -9.76 -1.15
C PHE A 174 -9.28 -10.05 -2.29
N PRO A 175 -8.74 -11.28 -2.37
CA PRO A 175 -7.63 -11.63 -3.30
C PRO A 175 -7.90 -11.33 -4.77
N ASN A 176 -9.17 -11.35 -5.20
CA ASN A 176 -9.57 -11.14 -6.59
C ASN A 176 -9.96 -9.68 -6.90
N CYS A 177 -9.76 -8.73 -5.98
CA CYS A 177 -10.14 -7.35 -6.22
C CYS A 177 -9.12 -6.64 -7.12
N SER A 178 -9.59 -5.78 -8.03
CA SER A 178 -8.71 -4.99 -8.90
C SER A 178 -8.28 -3.68 -8.23
N HIS A 179 -7.09 -3.18 -8.59
CA HIS A 179 -6.65 -1.84 -8.16
C HIS A 179 -7.62 -0.73 -8.59
N GLU A 180 -8.26 -0.88 -9.75
CA GLU A 180 -9.28 0.06 -10.23
C GLU A 180 -10.51 0.09 -9.32
N LEU A 181 -10.95 -1.07 -8.84
CA LEU A 181 -12.06 -1.16 -7.89
C LEU A 181 -11.70 -0.45 -6.58
N ILE A 182 -10.53 -0.74 -6.01
CA ILE A 182 -10.03 -0.06 -4.79
C ILE A 182 -10.01 1.45 -5.01
N ARG A 183 -9.43 1.91 -6.13
CA ARG A 183 -9.37 3.33 -6.48
C ARG A 183 -10.76 3.95 -6.60
N LYS A 184 -11.70 3.28 -7.27
CA LYS A 184 -13.10 3.74 -7.40
C LYS A 184 -13.76 3.91 -6.04
N GLN A 185 -13.54 2.98 -5.10
CA GLN A 185 -14.05 3.09 -3.73
C GLN A 185 -13.39 4.23 -2.96
N THR A 186 -12.08 4.41 -3.09
CA THR A 186 -11.34 5.54 -2.51
C THR A 186 -11.85 6.89 -3.05
N ASP A 187 -12.02 7.03 -4.37
CA ASP A 187 -12.52 8.25 -4.99
C ASP A 187 -13.96 8.55 -4.57
N SER A 188 -14.81 7.52 -4.50
CA SER A 188 -16.16 7.61 -3.95
C SER A 188 -16.14 8.13 -2.51
N TRP A 189 -15.29 7.55 -1.66
CA TRP A 189 -15.12 8.01 -0.29
C TRP A 189 -14.63 9.47 -0.23
N LEU A 190 -13.63 9.85 -1.01
CA LEU A 190 -13.07 11.21 -1.04
C LEU A 190 -14.10 12.26 -1.47
N ARG A 191 -15.00 11.92 -2.39
CA ARG A 191 -16.07 12.81 -2.86
C ARG A 191 -17.01 13.25 -1.74
N HIS A 192 -17.25 12.38 -0.76
CA HIS A 192 -18.16 12.63 0.35
C HIS A 192 -17.48 13.16 1.63
N CYS A 193 -16.19 13.53 1.60
CA CYS A 193 -15.47 14.02 2.80
C CYS A 193 -16.14 15.24 3.44
N THR A 194 -16.51 16.26 2.67
CA THR A 194 -17.14 17.48 3.20
C THR A 194 -18.51 17.20 3.81
N GLN A 195 -19.30 16.33 3.17
CA GLN A 195 -20.60 15.91 3.69
C GLN A 195 -20.45 15.18 5.04
N ARG A 196 -19.48 14.26 5.15
CA ARG A 196 -19.18 13.57 6.41
C ARG A 196 -18.76 14.53 7.51
N LEU A 197 -17.92 15.53 7.20
CA LEU A 197 -17.52 16.55 8.18
C LEU A 197 -18.73 17.34 8.70
N ASN A 198 -19.66 17.73 7.81
CA ASN A 198 -20.84 18.48 8.21
C ASN A 198 -21.78 17.65 9.10
N GLN A 199 -22.00 16.37 8.77
CA GLN A 199 -22.77 15.46 9.63
C GLN A 199 -22.14 15.29 11.02
N HIS A 200 -20.81 15.30 11.09
CA HIS A 200 -20.09 15.18 12.35
C HIS A 200 -20.14 16.45 13.22
N LYS A 201 -20.44 17.61 12.64
CA LYS A 201 -20.66 18.88 13.37
C LYS A 201 -22.09 19.05 13.90
N GLN A 202 -23.03 18.28 13.36
CA GLN A 202 -24.45 18.31 13.73
C GLN A 202 -24.80 17.30 14.84
N ARG A 203 -23.83 16.47 15.24
CA ARG A 203 -23.91 15.53 16.36
C ARG A 203 -23.09 16.09 17.51
#